data_AF-A0A970VVR9-F1
#
_entry.id   AF-A0A970VVR9-F1
#
_cell.length_a   1.000
_cell.length_b   1.000
_cell.length_c   1.000
_cell.angle_alpha   90.00
_cell.angle_beta   90.00
_cell.angle_gamma   90.00
#
_symmetry.space_group_name_H-M   'P 1'
#
loop_
_entity.id
_entity.type
_entity.pdbx_description
1 polymer ?
#
loop_
_entity_poly.entity_id
_entity_poly.type
_entity_poly.pdbx_seq_one_letter_code
_entity_poly.pdbx_strand_id
1 'polypeptide(L)'
;MGDKTLIKELNKILTLEHGHLGMYKDYSDFKEKEIRRTFRRFMEIEIEHINKLQNVIRNLGAKPSLIMETGDILGKMLGITLNLRGTKNLLETYSKIEKKSHQGYTRFINQLEQEGKNREQFISEFLASNMLEAKLMHLWLEDELQKNRY
;
A
#
# COMPACT_ATOMS: atom_id res chain seq x y z
N MET A 1 -10.46 16.61 -12.33
CA MET A 1 -11.24 15.63 -11.57
C MET A 1 -12.26 16.37 -10.72
N GLY A 2 -13.48 15.84 -10.61
CA GLY A 2 -14.46 16.33 -9.63
C GLY A 2 -14.23 15.70 -8.26
N ASP A 3 -14.66 16.37 -7.19
CA ASP A 3 -14.38 15.98 -5.80
C ASP A 3 -14.87 14.56 -5.48
N LYS A 4 -16.06 14.19 -5.97
CA LYS A 4 -16.61 12.84 -5.79
C LYS A 4 -15.69 11.76 -6.36
N THR A 5 -15.11 12.01 -7.54
CA THR A 5 -14.18 11.07 -8.19
C THR A 5 -12.87 11.00 -7.43
N LEU A 6 -12.32 12.15 -7.02
CA LEU A 6 -11.09 12.23 -6.24
C LEU A 6 -11.21 11.48 -4.91
N ILE A 7 -12.29 11.74 -4.17
CA ILE A 7 -12.59 11.06 -2.92
C ILE A 7 -12.78 9.56 -3.13
N LYS A 8 -13.43 9.13 -4.24
CA LYS A 8 -13.57 7.71 -4.56
C LYS A 8 -12.20 7.06 -4.79
N GLU A 9 -11.32 7.67 -5.58
CA GLU A 9 -9.98 7.12 -5.83
C GLU A 9 -9.13 7.09 -4.55
N LEU A 10 -9.16 8.14 -3.73
CA LEU A 10 -8.45 8.14 -2.44
C LEU A 10 -8.95 7.04 -1.49
N ASN A 11 -10.26 6.77 -1.44
CA ASN A 11 -10.82 5.67 -0.65
C ASN A 11 -10.45 4.28 -1.22
N LYS A 12 -10.25 4.15 -2.54
CA LYS A 12 -9.73 2.90 -3.12
C LYS A 12 -8.30 2.66 -2.66
N ILE A 13 -7.45 3.69 -2.70
CA ILE A 13 -6.06 3.61 -2.22
C ILE A 13 -6.08 3.27 -0.73
N LEU A 14 -6.87 3.97 0.08
CA LEU A 14 -7.04 3.66 1.51
C LEU A 14 -7.41 2.19 1.75
N THR A 15 -8.28 1.61 0.92
CA THR A 15 -8.63 0.20 1.02
C THR A 15 -7.46 -0.74 0.71
N LEU A 16 -6.59 -0.37 -0.24
CA LEU A 16 -5.39 -1.13 -0.56
C LEU A 16 -4.36 -1.08 0.58
N GLU A 17 -4.10 0.09 1.16
CA GLU A 17 -3.16 0.24 2.29
C GLU A 17 -3.62 -0.58 3.51
N HIS A 18 -4.93 -0.68 3.77
CA HIS A 18 -5.44 -1.59 4.80
C HIS A 18 -5.13 -3.06 4.51
N GLY A 19 -5.02 -3.45 3.24
CA GLY A 19 -4.64 -4.79 2.84
C GLY A 19 -3.15 -5.04 2.99
N HIS A 20 -2.32 -4.06 2.66
CA HIS A 20 -0.88 -4.13 2.92
C HIS A 20 -0.58 -4.17 4.43
N LEU A 21 -1.29 -3.39 5.24
CA LEU A 21 -1.21 -3.51 6.70
C LEU A 21 -1.50 -4.94 7.15
N GLY A 22 -2.52 -5.57 6.53
CA GLY A 22 -2.83 -6.98 6.72
C GLY A 22 -1.69 -7.93 6.38
N MET A 23 -0.89 -7.62 5.36
CA MET A 23 0.28 -8.42 4.94
C MET A 23 1.39 -8.41 5.99
N TYR A 24 1.60 -7.28 6.67
CA TYR A 24 2.77 -7.10 7.54
C TYR A 24 2.47 -7.15 9.04
N LYS A 25 1.20 -7.06 9.47
CA LYS A 25 0.83 -7.01 10.90
C LYS A 25 1.25 -8.26 11.70
N ASP A 26 1.29 -9.43 11.07
CA ASP A 26 1.62 -10.70 11.71
C ASP A 26 3.13 -10.97 11.66
N TYR A 27 3.95 -9.92 11.61
CA TYR A 27 5.41 -9.98 11.51
C TYR A 27 6.05 -10.80 12.64
N SER A 28 5.40 -10.95 13.79
CA SER A 28 5.93 -11.73 14.92
C SER A 28 6.08 -13.21 14.61
N ASP A 29 5.34 -13.71 13.61
CA ASP A 29 5.21 -15.15 13.34
C ASP A 29 6.39 -15.69 12.50
N PHE A 30 7.21 -14.80 11.93
CA PHE A 30 8.38 -15.17 11.14
C PHE A 30 9.55 -15.58 12.03
N LYS A 31 10.28 -16.64 11.66
CA LYS A 31 11.43 -17.13 12.44
C LYS A 31 12.69 -16.30 12.18
N GLU A 32 12.81 -15.76 10.98
CA GLU A 32 13.93 -14.98 10.49
C GLU A 32 13.89 -13.57 11.11
N LYS A 33 14.93 -13.22 11.87
CA LYS A 33 14.99 -11.96 12.62
C LYS A 33 14.91 -10.72 11.71
N GLU A 34 15.56 -10.77 10.56
CA GLU A 34 15.57 -9.66 9.60
C GLU A 34 14.19 -9.47 8.97
N ILE A 35 13.49 -10.56 8.59
CA ILE A 35 12.11 -10.47 8.10
C ILE A 35 11.19 -9.86 9.16
N ARG A 36 11.26 -10.31 10.43
CA ARG A 36 10.45 -9.73 11.50
C ARG A 36 10.66 -8.22 11.64
N ARG A 37 11.92 -7.77 11.62
CA ARG A 37 12.29 -6.36 11.79
C ARG A 37 11.78 -5.53 10.62
N THR A 38 12.00 -6.00 9.40
CA THR A 38 11.56 -5.29 8.21
C THR A 38 10.05 -5.25 8.10
N PHE A 39 9.36 -6.36 8.34
CA PHE A 39 7.89 -6.39 8.26
C PHE A 39 7.24 -5.55 9.34
N ARG A 40 7.83 -5.48 10.55
CA ARG A 40 7.41 -4.48 11.52
C ARG A 40 7.53 -3.07 10.97
N ARG A 41 8.64 -2.73 10.31
CA ARG A 41 8.81 -1.39 9.71
C ARG A 41 7.82 -1.14 8.58
N PHE A 42 7.55 -2.14 7.73
CA PHE A 42 6.57 -2.01 6.66
C PHE A 42 5.15 -1.82 7.22
N MET A 43 4.78 -2.56 8.27
CA MET A 43 3.52 -2.32 9.00
C MET A 43 3.42 -0.88 9.53
N GLU A 44 4.49 -0.32 10.11
CA GLU A 44 4.52 1.07 10.58
C GLU A 44 4.32 2.07 9.42
N ILE A 45 4.98 1.84 8.28
CA ILE A 45 4.83 2.64 7.05
C ILE A 45 3.38 2.60 6.54
N GLU A 46 2.76 1.42 6.49
CA GLU A 46 1.37 1.27 6.05
C GLU A 46 0.38 1.99 6.98
N ILE A 47 0.63 2.00 8.29
CA ILE A 47 -0.15 2.80 9.24
C ILE A 47 0.01 4.30 8.94
N GLU A 48 1.22 4.76 8.65
CA GLU A 48 1.47 6.15 8.25
C GLU A 48 0.74 6.51 6.96
N HIS A 49 0.77 5.65 5.93
CA HIS A 49 0.02 5.83 4.68
C HIS A 49 -1.48 5.97 4.92
N ILE A 50 -2.07 5.05 5.70
CA ILE A 50 -3.50 5.06 6.07
C ILE A 50 -3.84 6.37 6.76
N ASN A 51 -3.04 6.80 7.73
CA ASN A 51 -3.29 8.04 8.48
C ASN A 51 -3.23 9.28 7.58
N LYS A 52 -2.23 9.38 6.70
CA LYS A 52 -2.10 10.47 5.72
C LYS A 52 -3.35 10.53 4.82
N LEU A 53 -3.76 9.40 4.25
CA LEU A 53 -4.93 9.30 3.36
C LEU A 53 -6.23 9.68 4.08
N GLN A 54 -6.45 9.16 5.29
CA GLN A 54 -7.64 9.50 6.06
C GLN A 54 -7.72 11.00 6.38
N ASN A 55 -6.59 11.63 6.72
CA ASN A 55 -6.54 13.07 6.98
C ASN A 55 -6.86 13.88 5.72
N VAL A 56 -6.31 13.50 4.57
CA VAL A 56 -6.60 14.15 3.29
C VAL A 56 -8.08 14.02 2.92
N ILE A 57 -8.67 12.83 3.05
CA ILE A 57 -10.09 12.61 2.76
C ILE A 57 -10.98 13.46 3.68
N ARG A 58 -10.64 13.56 4.97
CA ARG A 58 -11.34 14.44 5.92
C ARG A 58 -11.22 15.92 5.55
N ASN A 59 -10.02 16.36 5.14
CA ASN A 59 -9.77 17.73 4.71
C ASN A 59 -10.52 18.09 3.42
N LEU A 60 -10.87 17.10 2.59
CA LEU A 60 -11.76 17.26 1.44
C LEU A 60 -13.26 17.26 1.82
N GLY A 61 -13.59 17.25 3.11
CA GLY A 61 -14.97 17.28 3.61
C GLY A 61 -15.69 15.94 3.57
N ALA A 62 -14.97 14.83 3.40
CA ALA A 62 -15.54 13.48 3.31
C ALA A 62 -15.16 12.60 4.51
N LYS A 63 -15.99 11.59 4.77
CA LYS A 63 -15.66 10.54 5.75
C LYS A 63 -14.83 9.45 5.06
N PRO A 64 -13.65 9.07 5.60
CA PRO A 64 -12.90 7.92 5.09
C PRO A 64 -13.76 6.65 5.13
N SER A 65 -13.75 5.90 4.04
CA SER A 65 -14.53 4.68 3.89
C SER A 65 -13.77 3.64 3.06
N LEU A 66 -13.88 2.38 3.45
CA LEU A 66 -13.34 1.28 2.65
C LEU A 66 -14.33 0.96 1.53
N ILE A 67 -13.83 0.82 0.30
CA ILE A 67 -14.65 0.54 -0.86
C ILE A 67 -14.80 -0.97 -1.03
N MET A 68 -16.04 -1.45 -1.06
CA MET A 68 -16.38 -2.86 -1.20
C MET A 68 -15.89 -3.49 -2.51
N GLU A 69 -15.85 -2.74 -3.63
CA GLU A 69 -15.30 -3.23 -4.91
C GLU A 69 -13.83 -3.64 -4.77
N THR A 70 -13.07 -2.95 -3.92
CA THR A 70 -11.68 -3.29 -3.54
C THR A 70 -11.60 -4.25 -2.34
N GLY A 71 -12.74 -4.54 -1.70
CA GLY A 71 -12.86 -5.43 -0.54
C GLY A 71 -12.51 -6.89 -0.86
N ASP A 72 -12.77 -7.36 -2.08
CA ASP A 72 -12.32 -8.69 -2.52
C ASP A 72 -10.79 -8.79 -2.59
N ILE A 73 -10.11 -7.70 -2.95
CA ILE A 73 -8.66 -7.63 -2.96
C ILE A 73 -8.14 -7.61 -1.51
N LEU A 74 -8.76 -6.81 -0.64
CA LEU A 74 -8.46 -6.76 0.79
C LEU A 74 -8.62 -8.14 1.46
N GLY A 75 -9.73 -8.83 1.19
CA GLY A 75 -9.99 -10.18 1.69
C GLY A 75 -8.98 -11.20 1.18
N LYS A 76 -8.56 -11.11 -0.09
CA LYS A 76 -7.48 -11.95 -0.64
C LYS A 76 -6.14 -11.65 0.02
N MET A 77 -5.78 -10.38 0.24
CA MET A 77 -4.53 -10.00 0.92
C MET A 77 -4.50 -10.50 2.37
N LEU A 78 -5.61 -10.37 3.10
CA LEU A 78 -5.77 -10.94 4.45
C LEU A 78 -5.81 -12.47 4.46
N GLY A 79 -6.28 -13.11 3.39
CA GLY A 79 -6.28 -14.57 3.25
C GLY A 79 -4.92 -15.14 2.80
N ILE A 80 -4.08 -14.34 2.14
CA ILE A 80 -2.72 -14.70 1.73
C ILE A 80 -1.82 -14.91 2.95
N THR A 81 -1.95 -14.09 3.99
CA THR A 81 -1.17 -14.25 5.24
C THR A 81 -1.47 -15.57 5.93
N LEU A 82 -2.70 -16.06 5.81
CA LEU A 82 -3.17 -17.28 6.49
C LEU A 82 -2.88 -18.58 5.70
N ASN A 83 -2.78 -18.52 4.37
CA ASN A 83 -2.81 -19.72 3.51
C ASN A 83 -1.51 -20.01 2.74
N LEU A 84 -0.54 -19.09 2.67
CA LEU A 84 0.71 -19.37 1.98
C LEU A 84 1.65 -20.21 2.86
N ARG A 85 1.88 -21.46 2.44
CA ARG A 85 2.94 -22.29 3.00
C ARG A 85 4.29 -21.86 2.41
N GLY A 86 5.16 -21.36 3.28
CA GLY A 86 6.56 -21.07 2.97
C GLY A 86 6.85 -19.60 2.70
N THR A 87 7.89 -19.09 3.35
CA THR A 87 8.36 -17.70 3.28
C THR A 87 8.62 -17.24 1.85
N LYS A 88 9.18 -18.08 0.97
CA LYS A 88 9.43 -17.75 -0.45
C LYS A 88 8.18 -17.27 -1.19
N ASN A 89 7.13 -18.09 -1.19
CA ASN A 89 5.90 -17.80 -1.91
C ASN A 89 5.23 -16.52 -1.38
N LEU A 90 5.36 -16.29 -0.07
CA LEU A 90 4.86 -15.10 0.60
C LEU A 90 5.63 -13.86 0.16
N LEU A 91 6.95 -13.87 0.20
CA LEU A 91 7.79 -12.77 -0.29
C LEU A 91 7.54 -12.46 -1.77
N GLU A 92 7.43 -13.47 -2.63
CA GLU A 92 7.08 -13.28 -4.06
C GLU A 92 5.72 -12.63 -4.24
N THR A 93 4.73 -13.05 -3.46
CA THR A 93 3.37 -12.51 -3.52
C THR A 93 3.36 -11.07 -3.04
N TYR A 94 3.99 -10.77 -1.91
CA TYR A 94 4.08 -9.43 -1.36
C TYR A 94 4.80 -8.50 -2.33
N SER A 95 5.92 -8.95 -2.90
CA SER A 95 6.68 -8.17 -3.89
C SER A 95 5.82 -7.80 -5.10
N LYS A 96 5.02 -8.75 -5.62
CA LYS A 96 4.09 -8.50 -6.74
C LYS A 96 2.99 -7.49 -6.36
N ILE A 97 2.50 -7.52 -5.12
CA ILE A 97 1.49 -6.58 -4.62
C ILE A 97 2.10 -5.18 -4.52
N GLU A 98 3.25 -5.03 -3.85
CA GLU A 98 3.94 -3.75 -3.71
C GLU A 98 4.28 -3.10 -5.06
N LYS A 99 4.75 -3.90 -6.02
CA LYS A 99 5.00 -3.44 -7.39
C LYS A 99 3.74 -2.90 -8.05
N LYS A 100 2.60 -3.58 -7.90
CA LYS A 100 1.32 -3.13 -8.45
C LYS A 100 0.83 -1.86 -7.76
N SER A 101 1.06 -1.74 -6.45
CA SER A 101 0.71 -0.55 -5.68
C SER A 101 1.54 0.65 -6.09
N HIS A 102 2.86 0.50 -6.24
CA HIS A 102 3.74 1.52 -6.84
C HIS A 102 3.23 1.98 -8.22
N GLN A 103 2.90 1.05 -9.12
CA GLN A 103 2.33 1.39 -10.44
C GLN A 103 0.97 2.08 -10.34
N GLY A 104 0.14 1.70 -9.37
CA GLY A 104 -1.15 2.33 -9.10
C GLY A 104 -0.98 3.79 -8.68
N TYR A 105 -0.10 4.04 -7.71
CA TYR A 105 0.28 5.39 -7.30
C TYR A 105 0.81 6.20 -8.47
N THR A 106 1.77 5.68 -9.25
CA THR A 106 2.33 6.40 -10.41
C THR A 106 1.26 6.84 -11.40
N ARG A 107 0.32 5.95 -11.74
CA ARG A 107 -0.79 6.29 -12.66
C ARG A 107 -1.67 7.41 -12.10
N PHE A 108 -2.01 7.33 -10.81
CA PHE A 108 -2.91 8.31 -10.20
C PHE A 108 -2.24 9.67 -9.98
N ILE A 109 -0.97 9.69 -9.57
CA ILE A 109 -0.15 10.90 -9.46
C ILE A 109 -0.06 11.60 -10.81
N ASN A 110 0.30 10.88 -11.88
CA ASN A 110 0.38 11.46 -13.23
C ASN A 110 -0.96 12.05 -13.67
N GLN A 111 -2.08 11.42 -13.30
CA GLN A 111 -3.42 11.94 -13.59
C GLN A 111 -3.68 13.25 -12.83
N LEU A 112 -3.31 13.34 -11.55
CA LEU A 112 -3.48 14.55 -10.74
C LEU A 112 -2.62 15.71 -11.27
N GLU A 113 -1.36 15.43 -11.61
CA GLU A 113 -0.42 16.43 -12.12
C GLU A 113 -0.84 17.01 -13.47
N GLN A 114 -1.45 16.20 -14.34
CA GLN A 114 -2.01 16.66 -15.62
C GLN A 114 -3.16 17.66 -15.45
N GLU A 115 -3.87 17.64 -14.32
CA GLU A 115 -4.98 18.55 -14.06
C GLU A 115 -4.52 19.93 -13.58
N GLY A 116 -3.26 20.07 -13.14
CA GLY A 116 -2.57 21.35 -12.98
C GLY A 116 -3.15 22.31 -11.94
N LYS A 117 -3.91 21.81 -10.95
CA LYS A 117 -4.53 22.63 -9.90
C LYS A 117 -3.78 22.50 -8.57
N ASN A 118 -3.74 23.57 -7.78
CA ASN A 118 -3.02 23.63 -6.49
C ASN A 118 -3.37 22.48 -5.52
N ARG A 119 -4.65 22.08 -5.48
CA ARG A 119 -5.11 20.97 -4.63
C ARG A 119 -4.58 19.63 -5.12
N GLU A 120 -4.73 19.35 -6.41
CA GLU A 120 -4.29 18.12 -7.06
C GLU A 120 -2.76 17.98 -6.93
N GLN A 121 -2.02 19.07 -7.03
CA GLN A 121 -0.57 19.12 -6.80
C GLN A 121 -0.19 18.83 -5.34
N PHE A 122 -0.93 19.37 -4.37
CA PHE A 122 -0.72 19.02 -2.96
C PHE A 122 -0.98 17.53 -2.70
N ILE A 123 -2.01 16.97 -3.34
CA ILE A 123 -2.36 15.56 -3.19
C ILE A 123 -1.31 14.67 -3.86
N SER A 124 -0.83 15.03 -5.05
CA SER A 124 0.20 14.26 -5.75
C SER A 124 1.50 14.20 -4.94
N GLU A 125 1.89 15.30 -4.29
CA GLU A 125 3.13 15.36 -3.49
C GLU A 125 3.13 14.36 -2.33
N PHE A 126 2.06 14.29 -1.52
CA PHE A 126 2.06 13.32 -0.42
C PHE A 126 1.93 11.88 -0.95
N LEU A 127 1.15 11.65 -2.01
CA LEU A 127 1.04 10.31 -2.62
C LEU A 127 2.39 9.86 -3.20
N ALA A 128 3.24 10.78 -3.65
CA ALA A 128 4.58 10.47 -4.13
C ALA A 128 5.47 9.89 -3.01
N SER A 129 5.28 10.31 -1.76
CA SER A 129 5.96 9.69 -0.61
C SER A 129 5.56 8.21 -0.44
N ASN A 130 4.25 7.93 -0.39
CA ASN A 130 3.75 6.56 -0.29
C ASN A 130 4.17 5.71 -1.51
N MET A 131 4.19 6.31 -2.71
CA MET A 131 4.64 5.66 -3.95
C MET A 131 6.11 5.23 -3.86
N LEU A 132 6.97 6.08 -3.32
CA LEU A 132 8.38 5.78 -3.13
C LEU A 132 8.54 4.67 -2.10
N GLU A 133 7.81 4.75 -0.98
CA GLU A 133 7.82 3.74 0.07
C GLU A 133 7.40 2.37 -0.48
N ALA A 134 6.30 2.29 -1.25
CA ALA A 134 5.88 1.06 -1.95
C ALA A 134 6.98 0.49 -2.87
N LYS A 135 7.70 1.36 -3.61
CA LYS A 135 8.83 0.93 -4.44
C LYS A 135 9.98 0.38 -3.61
N LEU A 136 10.33 1.02 -2.50
CA LEU A 136 11.41 0.57 -1.62
C LEU A 136 11.06 -0.76 -0.96
N MET A 137 9.81 -0.93 -0.52
CA MET A 137 9.31 -2.20 0.03
C MET A 137 9.38 -3.33 -1.00
N HIS A 138 8.91 -3.07 -2.23
CA HIS A 138 9.06 -4.00 -3.35
C HIS A 138 10.52 -4.42 -3.60
N LEU A 139 11.44 -3.46 -3.69
CA LEU A 139 12.84 -3.72 -3.98
C LEU A 139 13.51 -4.53 -2.86
N TRP A 140 13.18 -4.25 -1.60
CA TRP A 140 13.67 -5.04 -0.49
C TRP A 140 13.17 -6.48 -0.55
N LEU A 141 11.89 -6.70 -0.87
CA LEU A 141 11.33 -8.05 -1.03
C LEU A 141 12.00 -8.82 -2.18
N GLU A 142 12.30 -8.16 -3.30
CA GLU A 142 13.05 -8.78 -4.41
C GLU A 142 14.49 -9.14 -4.01
N ASP A 143 15.18 -8.25 -3.30
CA ASP A 143 16.53 -8.49 -2.80
C ASP A 143 16.56 -9.65 -1.79
N GLU A 144 15.58 -9.71 -0.87
CA GLU A 144 15.46 -10.79 0.11
C GLU A 144 15.20 -12.16 -0.56
N LEU A 145 14.41 -12.19 -1.65
CA LEU A 145 14.21 -13.38 -2.49
C LEU A 145 15.50 -13.84 -3.19
N GLN A 146 16.34 -12.90 -3.62
CA GLN A 146 17.61 -13.21 -4.29
C GLN A 146 18.67 -13.71 -3.32
N LYS A 147 18.73 -13.15 -2.10
CA LYS A 147 19.68 -13.54 -1.04
C LYS A 147 19.39 -14.93 -0.53
N ASN A 148 18.12 -15.21 -0.25
CA ASN A 148 17.68 -16.50 0.24
C ASN A 148 17.27 -17.39 -0.93
N ARG A 149 18.17 -17.70 -1.87
CA ARG A 149 17.88 -18.60 -3.01
C ARG A 149 17.32 -19.94 -2.52
N TYR A 150 16.00 -19.99 -2.34
CA TYR A 150 15.19 -21.20 -2.18
C TYR A 150 15.14 -21.97 -3.48
#